data_AF-A0A061NRJ9-F1
#
_entry.id   AF-A0A061NRJ9-F1
#
_cell.length_a   1.000
_cell.length_b   1.000
_cell.length_c   1.000
_cell.angle_alpha   90.00
_cell.angle_beta   90.00
_cell.angle_gamma   90.00
#
_symmetry.space_group_name_H-M   'P 1'
#
loop_
_entity.id
_entity.type
_entity.pdbx_description
1 polymer ?
#
loop_
_entity_poly.entity_id
_entity_poly.type
_entity_poly.pdbx_seq_one_letter_code
_entity_poly.pdbx_strand_id
1 'polypeptide(L)'
;MEGVTFTVRHGVNGEQMSEVQSSSDQQFILADPARESTHSFEVVATRNGQPLDTAQTSVEIAEAVEEEEPEEEEEEEEEIDEDLVDEEDSTSPEDGDSDSPDEPSPPTDDNESGDGNDGDGNDSDDDESDDTPEPPEDDDSDDDNDE
;
A
#
# COMPACT_ATOMS: atom_id res chain seq x y z
N MET A 1 -8.33 18.85 -22.69
CA MET A 1 -7.35 19.40 -21.73
C MET A 1 -6.19 18.43 -21.76
N GLU A 2 -4.99 18.90 -22.05
CA GLU A 2 -3.81 18.03 -21.95
C GLU A 2 -3.56 17.77 -20.46
N GLY A 3 -3.71 16.52 -20.06
CA GLY A 3 -3.50 16.08 -18.69
C GLY A 3 -2.03 16.16 -18.30
N VAL A 4 -1.77 16.25 -17.00
CA VAL A 4 -0.44 15.99 -16.43
C VAL A 4 -0.35 14.49 -16.17
N THR A 5 0.79 13.90 -16.50
CA THR A 5 1.14 12.52 -16.15
C THR A 5 2.22 12.55 -15.08
N PHE A 6 2.03 11.76 -14.03
CA PHE A 6 3.00 11.60 -12.96
C PHE A 6 3.70 10.26 -13.14
N THR A 7 5.03 10.31 -13.21
CA THR A 7 5.90 9.14 -13.23
C THR A 7 6.53 8.99 -11.85
N VAL A 8 6.30 7.85 -11.21
CA VAL A 8 6.92 7.49 -9.93
C VAL A 8 8.09 6.56 -10.18
N ARG A 9 9.25 6.92 -9.66
CA ARG A 9 10.45 6.09 -9.64
C ARG A 9 10.77 5.73 -8.19
N HIS A 10 11.23 4.50 -7.97
CA HIS A 10 11.48 3.94 -6.66
C HIS A 10 12.82 3.20 -6.65
N GLY A 11 13.55 3.33 -5.55
CA GLY A 11 14.76 2.56 -5.25
C GLY A 11 14.83 2.22 -3.76
N VAL A 12 15.58 1.18 -3.42
CA VAL A 12 15.72 0.69 -2.03
C VAL A 12 17.20 0.76 -1.62
N ASN A 13 17.50 1.16 -0.39
CA ASN A 13 18.86 1.18 0.18
C ASN A 13 19.92 1.90 -0.68
N GLY A 14 19.52 2.93 -1.42
CA GLY A 14 20.42 3.69 -2.30
C GLY A 14 20.70 3.03 -3.66
N GLU A 15 19.98 1.97 -4.01
CA GLU A 15 19.99 1.37 -5.34
C GLU A 15 19.47 2.35 -6.42
N GLN A 16 19.77 2.04 -7.67
CA GLN A 16 19.29 2.82 -8.81
C GLN A 16 17.77 2.87 -8.83
N MET A 17 17.21 4.07 -9.05
CA MET A 17 15.76 4.26 -9.16
C MET A 17 15.21 3.73 -10.49
N SER A 18 14.22 2.85 -10.40
CA SER A 18 13.47 2.34 -11.55
C SER A 18 12.06 2.94 -11.58
N GLU A 19 11.50 3.13 -12.78
CA GLU A 19 10.09 3.52 -12.90
C GLU A 19 9.18 2.39 -12.42
N VAL A 20 8.23 2.71 -11.53
CA VAL A 20 7.29 1.75 -10.95
C VAL A 20 5.84 2.06 -11.29
N GLN A 21 5.52 3.31 -11.62
CA GLN A 21 4.17 3.71 -12.05
C GLN A 21 4.25 4.95 -12.94
N SER A 22 3.38 5.00 -13.96
CA SER A 22 3.12 6.19 -14.76
C SER A 22 1.61 6.35 -14.93
N SER A 23 1.04 7.42 -14.40
CA SER A 23 -0.41 7.62 -14.35
C SER A 23 -0.80 9.08 -14.21
N SER A 24 -2.04 9.42 -14.54
CA SER A 24 -2.62 10.72 -14.15
C SER A 24 -3.06 10.78 -12.68
N ASP A 25 -3.06 9.64 -11.98
CA ASP A 25 -3.35 9.54 -10.55
C ASP A 25 -2.30 10.26 -9.70
N GLN A 26 -2.77 10.83 -8.59
CA GLN A 26 -1.94 11.60 -7.65
C GLN A 26 -1.49 10.76 -6.44
N GLN A 27 -1.68 9.44 -6.50
CA GLN A 27 -1.32 8.52 -5.42
C GLN A 27 -0.63 7.26 -5.96
N PHE A 28 0.33 6.78 -5.19
CA PHE A 28 1.03 5.51 -5.39
C PHE A 28 1.07 4.80 -4.05
N ILE A 29 0.78 3.49 -4.04
CA ILE A 29 0.79 2.66 -2.83
C ILE A 29 1.81 1.54 -3.05
N LEU A 30 2.87 1.52 -2.24
CA LEU A 30 3.79 0.40 -2.19
C LEU A 30 3.24 -0.65 -1.21
N ALA A 31 2.75 -1.77 -1.74
CA ALA A 31 2.31 -2.90 -0.94
C ALA A 31 3.53 -3.66 -0.39
N ASP A 32 3.46 -4.08 0.88
CA ASP A 32 4.45 -4.90 1.57
C ASP A 32 5.91 -4.45 1.37
N PRO A 33 6.26 -3.21 1.77
CA PRO A 33 7.61 -2.70 1.58
C PRO A 33 8.62 -3.46 2.46
N ALA A 34 9.85 -3.62 1.95
CA ALA A 34 10.90 -4.35 2.64
C ALA A 34 11.25 -3.69 3.99
N ARG A 35 11.24 -4.48 5.06
CA ARG A 35 11.67 -4.03 6.39
C ARG A 35 13.17 -3.81 6.43
N GLU A 36 13.63 -3.09 7.44
CA GLU A 36 15.04 -2.75 7.68
C GLU A 36 15.69 -2.10 6.45
N SER A 37 14.92 -1.26 5.75
CA SER A 37 15.35 -0.66 4.50
C SER A 37 14.92 0.80 4.35
N THR A 38 15.68 1.55 3.56
CA THR A 38 15.31 2.93 3.17
C THR A 38 14.76 2.92 1.76
N HIS A 39 13.50 3.30 1.60
CA HIS A 39 12.85 3.49 0.31
C HIS A 39 12.99 4.94 -0.14
N SER A 40 13.51 5.15 -1.35
CA SER A 40 13.61 6.47 -1.97
C SER A 40 12.65 6.56 -3.14
N PHE A 41 11.87 7.64 -3.19
CA PHE A 41 10.87 7.90 -4.23
C PHE A 41 11.19 9.20 -4.95
N GLU A 42 11.02 9.19 -6.27
CA GLU A 42 11.07 10.37 -7.13
C GLU A 42 9.76 10.42 -7.93
N VAL A 43 9.09 11.57 -7.92
CA VAL A 43 7.88 11.81 -8.72
C VAL A 43 8.19 12.90 -9.73
N VAL A 44 8.03 12.58 -11.01
CA VAL A 44 8.22 13.53 -12.13
C VAL A 44 6.85 13.83 -12.73
N ALA A 45 6.45 15.09 -12.70
CA ALA A 45 5.27 15.56 -13.41
C ALA A 45 5.65 15.89 -14.85
N THR A 46 4.95 15.33 -15.83
CA THR A 46 5.17 15.58 -17.25
C THR A 46 3.90 16.09 -17.92
N ARG A 47 4.06 16.95 -18.93
CA ARG A 47 2.97 17.41 -19.80
C ARG A 47 3.47 17.47 -21.22
N ASN A 48 2.75 16.81 -22.13
CA ASN A 48 3.13 16.69 -23.54
C ASN A 48 4.56 16.13 -23.73
N GLY A 49 4.94 15.16 -22.90
CA GLY A 49 6.28 14.55 -22.92
C GLY A 49 7.40 15.41 -22.33
N GLN A 50 7.10 16.63 -21.85
CA GLN A 50 8.09 17.50 -21.22
C GLN A 50 7.97 17.43 -19.69
N PRO A 51 9.08 17.26 -18.95
CA PRO A 51 9.07 17.35 -17.51
C PRO A 51 8.74 18.78 -17.07
N LEU A 52 7.85 18.88 -16.11
CA LEU A 52 7.40 20.14 -15.50
C LEU A 52 8.05 20.38 -14.15
N ASP A 53 8.04 19.35 -13.30
CA ASP A 53 8.54 19.42 -11.93
C ASP A 53 8.95 18.02 -11.45
N THR A 54 9.85 17.99 -10.46
CA THR A 54 10.34 16.76 -9.84
C THR A 54 10.39 16.92 -8.33
N ALA A 55 9.83 15.97 -7.61
CA ALA A 55 9.89 15.89 -6.15
C ALA A 55 10.55 14.57 -5.72
N GLN A 56 11.35 14.63 -4.65
CA GLN A 56 12.02 13.46 -4.09
C GLN A 56 11.72 13.35 -2.59
N THR A 57 11.59 12.11 -2.10
CA THR A 57 11.43 11.82 -0.68
C THR A 57 12.02 10.45 -0.34
N SER A 58 12.31 10.22 0.93
CA SER A 58 12.76 8.92 1.42
C SER A 58 12.10 8.55 2.74
N VAL A 59 11.89 7.25 2.93
CA VAL A 59 11.23 6.67 4.10
C VAL A 59 12.03 5.45 4.56
N GLU A 60 12.40 5.42 5.83
CA GLU A 60 13.04 4.26 6.46
C GLU A 60 12.00 3.39 7.15
N ILE A 61 12.05 2.08 6.90
CA ILE A 61 11.17 1.09 7.50
C ILE A 61 12.00 0.26 8.47
N ALA A 62 11.67 0.37 9.76
CA ALA A 62 12.36 -0.35 10.81
C ALA A 62 12.04 -1.87 10.80
N GLU A 63 12.80 -2.62 11.59
CA GLU A 63 12.51 -4.01 11.92
C GLU A 63 11.10 -4.12 12.51
N ALA A 64 10.41 -5.23 12.25
CA ALA A 64 9.17 -5.48 12.96
C ALA A 64 9.46 -5.87 14.39
N VAL A 65 8.75 -5.21 15.30
CA VAL A 65 8.70 -5.65 16.68
C VAL A 65 7.98 -7.00 16.70
N GLU A 66 8.64 -8.02 17.24
CA GLU A 66 8.02 -9.30 17.52
C GLU A 66 6.89 -9.06 18.53
N GLU A 67 5.64 -9.28 18.14
CA GLU A 67 4.52 -9.24 19.07
C GLU A 67 4.60 -10.52 19.92
N GLU A 68 4.91 -10.39 21.20
CA GLU A 68 4.83 -11.51 22.15
C GLU A 68 3.38 -12.03 22.13
N GLU A 69 3.20 -13.30 21.76
CA GLU A 69 1.91 -13.96 21.88
C GLU A 69 1.49 -13.90 23.35
N PRO A 70 0.22 -13.52 23.67
CA PRO A 70 -0.24 -13.52 25.04
C PRO A 70 -0.04 -14.92 25.61
N GLU A 71 0.64 -15.04 26.75
CA GLU A 71 0.76 -16.31 27.48
C GLU A 71 -0.66 -16.86 27.67
N GLU A 72 -0.91 -18.09 27.20
CA GLU A 72 -2.16 -18.79 27.50
C GLU A 72 -2.26 -18.87 29.04
N GLU A 73 -3.21 -18.13 29.63
CA GLU A 73 -3.55 -18.32 31.03
C GLU A 73 -4.00 -19.78 31.18
N GLU A 74 -3.21 -20.58 31.91
CA GLU A 74 -3.61 -21.94 32.29
C GLU A 74 -4.97 -21.84 32.99
N GLU A 75 -6.03 -22.35 32.34
CA GLU A 75 -7.35 -22.47 32.95
C GLU A 75 -7.20 -23.27 34.25
N GLU A 76 -7.35 -22.61 35.41
CA GLU A 76 -7.51 -23.30 36.68
C GLU A 76 -8.75 -24.20 36.57
N GLU A 77 -8.54 -25.52 36.53
CA GLU A 77 -9.61 -26.50 36.59
C GLU A 77 -10.41 -26.29 37.89
N GLU A 78 -11.58 -25.64 37.82
CA GLU A 78 -12.56 -25.64 38.91
C GLU A 78 -13.04 -27.08 39.12
N GLU A 79 -12.54 -27.75 40.17
CA GLU A 79 -13.14 -28.97 40.71
C GLU A 79 -14.59 -28.65 41.13
N ILE A 80 -15.55 -28.99 40.28
CA ILE A 80 -16.97 -29.01 40.62
C ILE A 80 -17.23 -30.05 41.72
N ASP A 81 -17.52 -29.58 42.92
CA ASP A 81 -17.95 -30.39 44.07
C ASP A 81 -19.37 -30.92 43.80
N GLU A 82 -19.51 -32.21 43.48
CA GLU A 82 -20.77 -32.87 43.09
C GLU A 82 -21.70 -33.21 44.28
N ASP A 83 -21.61 -32.52 45.43
CA ASP A 83 -22.36 -32.90 46.64
C ASP A 83 -23.28 -31.79 47.18
N LEU A 84 -24.21 -31.29 46.35
CA LEU A 84 -25.43 -30.62 46.83
C LEU A 84 -26.64 -30.90 45.92
N VAL A 85 -27.18 -32.11 46.05
CA VAL A 85 -28.60 -32.37 45.79
C VAL A 85 -29.39 -32.06 47.07
N ASP A 86 -30.15 -30.96 47.08
CA ASP A 86 -31.31 -30.81 47.96
C ASP A 86 -32.44 -30.11 47.20
N GLU A 87 -33.59 -30.77 47.19
CA GLU A 87 -34.78 -30.49 46.40
C GLU A 87 -35.58 -29.28 46.93
N GLU A 88 -36.48 -28.80 46.05
CA GLU A 88 -37.66 -27.96 46.31
C GLU A 88 -37.47 -26.44 46.37
N ASP A 89 -37.99 -25.70 45.39
CA ASP A 89 -39.41 -25.31 45.40
C ASP A 89 -39.77 -24.45 44.16
N SER A 90 -40.78 -24.95 43.45
CA SER A 90 -41.87 -24.25 42.76
C SER A 90 -41.82 -22.71 42.63
N THR A 91 -41.88 -22.19 41.39
CA THR A 91 -43.01 -21.37 40.85
C THR A 91 -42.63 -20.69 39.52
N SER A 92 -43.34 -21.05 38.45
CA SER A 92 -43.71 -20.12 37.36
C SER A 92 -45.15 -19.66 37.65
N PRO A 93 -45.72 -18.58 37.04
CA PRO A 93 -45.30 -17.87 35.82
C PRO A 93 -45.49 -16.33 35.86
N GLU A 94 -45.27 -15.71 34.69
CA GLU A 94 -46.09 -14.65 34.05
C GLU A 94 -45.51 -13.22 33.91
N ASP A 95 -45.37 -12.86 32.64
CA ASP A 95 -45.56 -11.58 31.94
C ASP A 95 -44.82 -10.29 32.34
N GLY A 96 -44.20 -9.65 31.33
CA GLY A 96 -43.72 -8.28 31.43
C GLY A 96 -42.95 -7.77 30.21
N ASP A 97 -43.64 -7.68 29.07
CA ASP A 97 -43.57 -6.57 28.11
C ASP A 97 -42.26 -5.74 28.09
N SER A 98 -41.42 -5.95 27.07
CA SER A 98 -40.41 -4.98 26.66
C SER A 98 -40.55 -4.70 25.18
N ASP A 99 -41.49 -3.78 24.93
CA ASP A 99 -41.60 -2.84 23.83
C ASP A 99 -40.30 -2.67 23.02
N SER A 100 -40.38 -3.00 21.73
CA SER A 100 -39.40 -2.60 20.72
C SER A 100 -39.44 -1.09 20.51
N PRO A 101 -38.28 -0.43 20.35
CA PRO A 101 -38.20 0.67 19.39
C PRO A 101 -37.40 0.24 18.16
N ASP A 102 -38.18 0.06 17.09
CA ASP A 102 -37.88 0.26 15.66
C ASP A 102 -36.58 1.06 15.38
N GLU A 103 -35.51 0.39 14.97
CA GLU A 103 -34.37 1.03 14.30
C GLU A 103 -34.69 1.16 12.79
N PRO A 104 -34.69 2.38 12.20
CA PRO A 104 -34.88 2.51 10.76
C PRO A 104 -33.61 2.06 10.03
N SER A 105 -33.74 1.04 9.18
CA SER A 105 -32.69 0.64 8.24
C SER A 105 -32.35 1.80 7.27
N PRO A 106 -31.06 2.05 6.94
CA PRO A 106 -30.70 3.01 5.91
C PRO A 106 -31.12 2.51 4.52
N PRO A 107 -31.47 3.41 3.58
CA PRO A 107 -31.91 3.03 2.25
C PRO A 107 -30.80 2.36 1.46
N THR A 108 -31.13 1.23 0.84
CA THR A 108 -30.38 0.61 -0.25
C THR A 108 -30.44 1.53 -1.47
N ASP A 109 -29.30 2.11 -1.84
CA ASP A 109 -29.13 2.78 -3.13
C ASP A 109 -28.81 1.70 -4.17
N ASP A 110 -29.88 1.27 -4.84
CA ASP A 110 -29.85 0.49 -6.05
C ASP A 110 -29.60 1.46 -7.20
N ASN A 111 -28.41 1.39 -7.81
CA ASN A 111 -28.21 2.01 -9.12
C ASN A 111 -27.31 1.13 -10.00
N GLU A 112 -28.00 0.26 -10.71
CA GLU A 112 -27.61 -0.44 -11.93
C GLU A 112 -26.88 0.44 -12.97
N SER A 113 -26.01 -0.26 -13.74
CA SER A 113 -25.77 -0.11 -15.19
C SER A 113 -24.48 0.55 -15.70
N GLY A 114 -23.79 -0.19 -16.58
CA GLY A 114 -22.87 0.29 -17.63
C GLY A 114 -21.52 -0.44 -17.63
N ASP A 115 -21.39 -1.68 -18.11
CA ASP A 115 -21.31 -2.12 -19.52
C ASP A 115 -20.03 -1.65 -20.26
N GLY A 116 -19.14 -2.63 -20.53
CA GLY A 116 -18.31 -2.72 -21.74
C GLY A 116 -16.98 -1.96 -21.79
N ASN A 117 -15.86 -2.70 -21.91
CA ASN A 117 -15.18 -2.92 -23.20
C ASN A 117 -13.73 -3.39 -23.00
N ASP A 118 -13.51 -4.71 -23.08
CA ASP A 118 -12.19 -5.33 -23.26
C ASP A 118 -11.58 -4.87 -24.59
N GLY A 119 -10.51 -4.08 -24.51
CA GLY A 119 -9.70 -3.65 -25.65
C GLY A 119 -8.47 -4.54 -25.79
N ASP A 120 -8.59 -5.59 -26.60
CA ASP A 120 -7.45 -6.33 -27.17
C ASP A 120 -6.78 -5.42 -28.23
N GLY A 121 -5.60 -4.90 -27.90
CA GLY A 121 -4.83 -3.98 -28.74
C GLY A 121 -3.34 -4.21 -28.58
N ASN A 122 -2.88 -5.41 -28.92
CA ASN A 122 -1.47 -5.77 -29.01
C ASN A 122 -0.88 -5.26 -30.34
N ASP A 123 -0.33 -4.05 -30.34
CA ASP A 123 0.55 -3.54 -31.40
C ASP A 123 1.84 -3.05 -30.73
N SER A 124 2.76 -3.99 -30.51
CA SER A 124 4.13 -3.71 -30.12
C SER A 124 4.91 -3.36 -31.38
N ASP A 125 5.00 -2.07 -31.68
CA ASP A 125 6.05 -1.54 -32.55
C ASP A 125 7.39 -1.60 -31.79
N ASP A 126 8.21 -2.52 -32.27
CA ASP A 126 9.62 -2.74 -32.01
C ASP A 126 10.42 -1.55 -32.59
N ASP A 127 10.81 -0.58 -31.74
CA ASP A 127 11.78 0.46 -32.09
C ASP A 127 13.00 0.35 -31.17
N GLU A 128 13.88 -0.57 -31.55
CA GLU A 128 15.23 -0.72 -31.04
C GLU A 128 16.08 0.47 -31.55
N SER A 129 16.18 1.52 -30.74
CA SER A 129 17.17 2.60 -30.96
C SER A 129 18.12 2.67 -29.77
N ASP A 130 19.12 1.79 -29.83
CA ASP A 130 20.38 1.77 -29.08
C ASP A 130 21.18 3.04 -29.41
N ASP A 131 21.11 4.06 -28.56
CA ASP A 131 21.97 5.25 -28.61
C ASP A 131 22.69 5.36 -27.26
N THR A 132 23.72 4.53 -27.08
CA THR A 132 24.68 4.70 -25.99
C THR A 132 25.61 5.87 -26.33
N PRO A 133 25.65 6.96 -25.54
CA PRO A 133 26.63 8.01 -25.75
C PRO A 133 28.04 7.51 -25.38
N GLU A 134 28.99 7.63 -26.31
CA GLU A 134 30.42 7.40 -26.05
C GLU A 134 30.90 8.31 -24.89
N PRO A 135 31.68 7.79 -23.93
CA PRO A 135 32.27 8.62 -22.89
C PRO A 135 33.33 9.58 -23.50
N PRO A 136 33.46 10.80 -22.97
CA PRO A 136 34.45 11.76 -23.47
C PRO A 136 35.88 11.26 -23.23
N GLU A 137 36.75 11.47 -24.22
CA GLU A 137 38.18 11.17 -24.15
C GLU A 137 38.86 12.04 -23.08
N ASP A 138 39.63 11.39 -22.20
CA ASP A 138 40.53 12.01 -21.21
C ASP A 138 41.57 12.87 -21.96
N ASP A 139 41.44 14.19 -21.85
CA ASP A 139 42.42 15.16 -22.33
C ASP A 139 43.52 15.31 -21.26
N ASP A 140 44.52 14.41 -21.32
CA ASP A 140 45.80 14.52 -20.61
C ASP A 140 46.63 15.69 -21.20
N SER A 141 46.14 16.92 -21.03
CA SER A 141 46.92 18.13 -21.23
C SER A 141 47.86 18.32 -20.03
N ASP A 142 49.01 17.64 -20.14
CA ASP A 142 50.29 17.94 -19.50
C ASP A 142 50.59 19.45 -19.67
N ASP A 143 50.26 20.27 -18.66
CA ASP A 143 50.65 21.68 -18.60
C ASP A 143 51.74 21.86 -17.55
N ASP A 144 52.98 21.76 -18.03
CA ASP A 144 54.20 22.32 -17.46
C ASP A 144 53.91 23.69 -16.82
N ASN A 145 53.81 23.75 -15.48
CA ASN A 145 53.88 25.01 -14.77
C ASN A 145 55.20 25.13 -14.02
N ASP A 146 56.10 25.81 -14.73
CA ASP A 146 57.37 26.41 -14.35
C ASP A 146 57.15 27.48 -13.24
N GLU A 147 57.62 27.24 -12.00
CA GLU A 147 58.17 28.27 -11.07
C GLU A 147 58.94 27.68 -9.88
#